data_AF-A0AAP6EJH9-F1
#
_entry.id   AF-A0AAP6EJH9-F1
#
_cell.length_a   1.000
_cell.length_b   1.000
_cell.length_c   1.000
_cell.angle_alpha   90.00
_cell.angle_beta   90.00
_cell.angle_gamma   90.00
#
_symmetry.space_group_name_H-M   'P 1'
#
loop_
_entity.id
_entity.type
_entity.pdbx_description
1 polymer ?
#
loop_
_entity_poly.entity_id
_entity_poly.type
_entity_poly.pdbx_seq_one_letter_code
_entity_poly.pdbx_strand_id
1 'polypeptide(L)' 'MARAATGVRQGGTLLRIGHDAVDPEHGHSSPQDSRVLYTAEQVVGLWRPYADILRAETVTRQVTDAFVHALRQ' A
#
# COMPACT_ATOMS: atom_id res chain seq x y z
N MET A 1 -8.03 -1.19 10.83
CA MET A 1 -8.91 -1.30 9.64
C MET A 1 -10.31 -0.75 9.90
N ALA A 2 -11.01 -1.20 10.95
CA ALA A 2 -12.38 -0.77 11.27
C ALA A 2 -12.65 0.75 11.15
N ARG A 3 -11.83 1.60 11.79
CA ARG A 3 -12.00 3.07 11.72
C ARG A 3 -11.93 3.63 10.30
N ALA A 4 -11.03 3.10 9.47
CA ALA A 4 -10.88 3.54 8.09
C ALA A 4 -12.09 3.11 7.25
N ALA A 5 -12.57 1.87 7.45
CA ALA A 5 -13.77 1.36 6.77
C ALA A 5 -15.03 2.14 7.15
N THR A 6 -15.23 2.45 8.44
CA THR A 6 -16.40 3.23 8.91
C THR A 6 -16.32 4.72 8.57
N GLY A 7 -15.15 5.22 8.17
CA GLY A 7 -14.97 6.60 7.72
C GLY A 7 -15.46 6.83 6.29
N VAL A 8 -15.71 5.76 5.53
CA VAL A 8 -16.27 5.83 4.18
C VAL A 8 -17.78 5.70 4.26
N ARG A 9 -18.51 6.49 3.48
CA ARG A 9 -19.97 6.33 3.36
C ARG A 9 -20.31 4.89 2.96
N GLN A 10 -21.46 4.37 3.39
CA GLN A 10 -21.92 3.07 2.92
C GLN A 10 -21.99 3.03 1.39
N GLY A 11 -21.41 1.99 0.78
CA GLY A 11 -21.28 1.85 -0.68
C GLY A 11 -20.20 2.75 -1.32
N GLY A 12 -19.41 3.48 -0.54
CA GLY A 12 -18.25 4.21 -1.03
C GLY A 12 -17.03 3.31 -1.24
N THR A 13 -16.08 3.79 -2.04
CA THR A 13 -14.85 3.07 -2.37
C THR A 13 -13.68 3.61 -1.57
N LEU A 14 -12.88 2.73 -0.99
CA LEU A 14 -11.62 3.06 -0.31
C LEU A 14 -10.43 2.58 -1.15
N LEU A 15 -9.44 3.45 -1.35
CA LEU A 15 -8.14 3.06 -1.91
C LEU A 15 -7.09 3.08 -0.80
N ARG A 16 -6.35 1.98 -0.66
CA ARG A 16 -5.20 1.86 0.24
C ARG A 16 -3.95 1.62 -0.60
N ILE A 17 -2.90 2.36 -0.29
CA ILE A 17 -1.55 2.19 -0.85
C ILE A 17 -0.60 1.94 0.33
N GLY A 18 0.34 1.02 0.17
CA GLY A 18 1.33 0.67 1.19
C GLY A 18 2.56 0.03 0.56
N HIS A 19 3.56 -0.22 1.38
CA HIS A 19 4.81 -0.87 0.98
C HIS A 19 4.68 -2.40 0.98
N ASP A 20 5.30 -3.03 -0.01
CA ASP A 20 5.28 -4.48 -0.16
C ASP A 20 6.25 -5.15 0.83
N ALA A 21 6.00 -6.42 1.18
CA ALA A 21 6.89 -7.19 2.04
C ALA A 21 8.30 -7.38 1.46
N VAL A 22 8.46 -7.35 0.13
CA VAL A 22 9.77 -7.51 -0.54
C VAL A 22 10.53 -6.19 -0.73
N ASP A 23 9.93 -5.06 -0.33
CA ASP A 23 10.52 -3.73 -0.49
C ASP A 23 11.88 -3.54 0.20
N PRO A 24 12.24 -4.19 1.33
CA PRO A 24 13.55 -4.03 1.95
C PRO A 24 14.71 -4.43 1.05
N GLU A 25 14.48 -5.35 0.11
CA GLU A 25 15.52 -5.90 -0.77
C GLU A 25 15.65 -5.13 -2.09
N HIS A 26 14.55 -4.49 -2.56
CA HIS A 26 14.44 -3.97 -3.93
C HIS A 26 14.02 -2.50 -4.01
N GLY A 27 13.62 -1.88 -2.90
CA GLY A 27 13.06 -0.55 -2.89
C GLY A 27 14.08 0.56 -2.58
N HIS A 28 14.05 1.62 -3.39
CA HIS A 28 14.77 2.85 -3.06
C HIS A 28 14.05 3.54 -1.89
N SER A 29 14.74 3.72 -0.76
CA SER A 29 14.22 4.37 0.46
C SER A 29 13.02 3.69 1.16
N SER A 30 12.89 2.37 1.02
CA SER A 30 11.78 1.64 1.65
C SER A 30 11.87 1.57 3.17
N PRO A 31 10.71 1.58 3.88
CA PRO A 31 10.66 1.32 5.31
C PRO A 31 11.30 -0.04 5.64
N GLN A 32 12.17 -0.05 6.65
CA GLN A 32 12.82 -1.28 7.13
C GLN A 32 12.03 -2.00 8.23
N ASP A 33 11.02 -1.32 8.80
CA ASP A 33 10.18 -1.91 9.83
C ASP A 33 9.16 -2.86 9.20
N SER A 34 9.34 -4.16 9.43
CA SER A 34 8.46 -5.20 8.89
C SER A 34 6.99 -5.06 9.33
N ARG A 35 6.70 -4.33 10.41
CA ARG A 35 5.33 -4.10 10.87
C ARG A 35 4.51 -3.20 9.94
N VAL A 36 5.18 -2.47 9.04
CA VAL A 36 4.52 -1.60 8.06
C VAL A 36 4.55 -2.15 6.63
N LEU A 37 5.12 -3.34 6.43
CA LEU A 37 5.23 -4.01 5.14
C LEU A 37 4.19 -5.13 5.04
N TYR A 38 3.47 -5.20 3.92
CA TYR A 38 2.40 -6.17 3.74
C TYR A 38 2.40 -6.71 2.31
N THR A 39 2.16 -8.01 2.16
CA THR A 39 1.76 -8.56 0.85
C THR A 39 0.31 -8.19 0.54
N ALA A 40 -0.06 -8.21 -0.75
CA ALA A 40 -1.45 -8.01 -1.16
C ALA A 40 -2.41 -9.00 -0.47
N GLU A 41 -2.01 -10.27 -0.31
CA GLU A 41 -2.83 -11.31 0.33
C GLU A 41 -3.07 -11.02 1.81
N GLN A 42 -2.04 -10.55 2.54
CA GLN A 42 -2.19 -10.13 3.92
C GLN A 42 -3.15 -8.95 4.05
N VAL A 43 -3.06 -7.98 3.14
CA VAL A 43 -4.01 -6.87 3.09
C VAL A 43 -5.43 -7.37 2.85
N VAL A 44 -5.63 -8.27 1.89
CA VAL A 44 -6.94 -8.88 1.61
C VAL A 44 -7.52 -9.56 2.85
N GLY A 45 -6.73 -10.41 3.51
CA GLY A 45 -7.16 -11.13 4.72
C GLY A 45 -7.63 -10.18 5.83
N LEU A 46 -6.92 -9.08 6.03
CA LEU A 46 -7.26 -8.08 7.05
C LEU A 46 -8.49 -7.23 6.71
N TRP A 47 -8.82 -7.07 5.42
CA TRP A 47 -9.88 -6.17 4.96
C TRP A 47 -11.21 -6.86 4.64
N ARG A 48 -11.22 -8.15 4.32
CA ARG A 48 -12.45 -8.93 4.04
C ARG A 48 -13.56 -8.78 5.09
N PRO A 49 -13.30 -8.67 6.40
CA PRO A 49 -14.37 -8.46 7.38
C PRO A 49 -15.04 -7.08 7.31
N TYR A 50 -14.46 -6.12 6.58
CA TYR A 50 -14.86 -4.71 6.61
C TYR A 50 -15.26 -4.15 5.24
N ALA A 51 -14.82 -4.76 4.14
CA ALA A 51 -15.09 -4.28 2.79
C ALA A 51 -15.01 -5.41 1.76
N ASP A 52 -15.78 -5.27 0.68
CA ASP A 52 -15.60 -6.07 -0.52
C ASP A 52 -14.29 -5.72 -1.22
N ILE A 53 -13.52 -6.73 -1.60
CA ILE A 53 -12.23 -6.54 -2.27
C ILE A 53 -12.45 -6.52 -3.78
N LEU A 54 -12.41 -5.32 -4.36
CA LEU A 54 -12.52 -5.14 -5.82
C LEU A 54 -11.19 -5.43 -6.54
N ARG A 55 -10.06 -5.05 -5.92
CA ARG A 55 -8.71 -5.21 -6.48
C ARG A 55 -7.67 -5.20 -5.37
N ALA A 56 -6.69 -6.10 -5.46
CA ALA A 56 -5.50 -6.10 -4.62
C ALA A 56 -4.33 -6.62 -5.45
N GLU A 57 -3.32 -5.78 -5.68
CA GLU A 57 -2.08 -6.21 -6.31
C GLU A 57 -0.90 -5.35 -5.85
N THR A 58 0.31 -5.83 -6.16
CA THR A 58 1.54 -5.07 -6.06
C THR A 58 1.78 -4.35 -7.39
N VAL A 59 2.02 -3.03 -7.33
CA VAL A 59 2.33 -2.21 -8.50
C VAL A 59 3.76 -1.70 -8.40
N THR A 60 4.60 -2.07 -9.35
CA THR A 60 5.97 -1.56 -9.43
C THR A 60 5.96 -0.14 -9.96
N ARG A 61 6.49 0.80 -9.17
CA ARG A 61 6.74 2.17 -9.62
C ARG A 61 8.16 2.28 -10.15
N GLN A 62 8.32 2.68 -11.41
CA GLN A 62 9.61 3.09 -11.94
C GLN A 62 10.00 4.44 -11.35
N VAL A 63 11.15 4.50 -10.68
CA VAL A 63 11.75 5.74 -10.18
C VAL A 63 12.98 6.01 -11.02
N THR A 64 12.96 7.09 -11.80
CA THR A 64 14.11 7.50 -12.61
C THR A 64 15.00 8.47 -11.85
N ASP A 65 16.28 8.53 -12.17
CA ASP A 65 17.22 9.47 -11.53
C ASP A 65 16.79 10.93 -11.70
N ALA A 66 16.20 11.27 -12.84
CA ALA A 66 15.62 12.60 -13.09
C ALA A 66 14.48 12.94 -12.10
N PHE A 67 13.66 11.95 -11.73
CA PHE A 67 12.59 12.12 -10.76
C PHE A 67 13.14 12.35 -9.34
N VAL A 68 14.22 11.65 -8.97
CA VAL A 68 14.87 11.82 -7.66
C VAL A 68 15.55 13.19 -7.54
N HIS A 69 16.16 13.68 -8.62
CA HIS A 69 16.82 14.99 -8.61
C HIS A 69 15.82 16.15 -8.46
N ALA A 70 14.65 16.05 -9.10
CA ALA A 70 13.59 17.04 -9.02
C ALA A 70 12.91 17.14 -7.63
N LEU A 71 12.96 16.09 -6.81
CA LEU A 71 12.40 16.09 -5.44
C LEU A 71 13.36 16.64 -4.37
N ARG A 72 14.64 16.89 -4.73
CA ARG A 72 15.68 17.36 -3.80
C ARG A 72 16.01 18.85 -3.95
N GLN A 73 15.31 19.57 -4.82
CA GLN A 73 15.36 21.04 -4.97
C GLN A 73 14.04 21.65 -4.49
#